data_AF-A0A957GNY9-F1
#
_entry.id   AF-A0A957GNY9-F1
#
_cell.length_a   1.000
_cell.length_b   1.000
_cell.length_c   1.000
_cell.angle_alpha   90.00
_cell.angle_beta   90.00
_cell.angle_gamma   90.00
#
_symmetry.space_group_name_H-M   'P 1'
#
loop_
_entity.id
_entity.type
_entity.pdbx_description
1 polymer ?
#
loop_
_entity_poly.entity_id
_entity_poly.type
_entity_poly.pdbx_seq_one_letter_code
_entity_poly.pdbx_strand_id
1 'polypeptide(L)' 'MASLTIKNIPNDLYERLKALAKANRRGINSEVIMLLKASLQKPRPDVALIAAKAAKVRERTAHYMIDDAQLEAWING' A
#
# COMPACT_ATOMS: atom_id res chain seq x y z
N MET A 1 -29.17 -8.34 8.27
CA MET A 1 -27.72 -8.06 8.15
C MET A 1 -27.02 -9.34 7.68
N ALA A 2 -26.05 -9.23 6.78
CA ALA A 2 -25.27 -10.39 6.35
C ALA A 2 -24.18 -10.72 7.39
N SER A 3 -23.94 -12.01 7.64
CA SER A 3 -22.86 -12.49 8.48
C SER A 3 -21.84 -13.27 7.63
N LEU A 4 -20.56 -13.14 7.97
CA LEU A 4 -19.46 -13.86 7.33
C LEU A 4 -18.69 -14.60 8.42
N THR A 5 -18.46 -15.89 8.22
CA THR A 5 -17.61 -16.71 9.11
C THR A 5 -16.35 -17.09 8.35
N ILE A 6 -15.18 -16.77 8.91
CA ILE A 6 -13.89 -17.18 8.38
C ILE A 6 -13.37 -18.33 9.25
N LYS A 7 -13.25 -19.52 8.68
CA LYS A 7 -12.75 -20.71 9.38
C LYS A 7 -11.26 -20.91 9.09
N ASN A 8 -10.57 -21.61 10.00
CA ASN A 8 -9.17 -22.02 9.84
C ASN A 8 -8.21 -20.85 9.58
N ILE A 9 -8.39 -19.73 10.31
CA ILE A 9 -7.44 -18.61 10.25
C ILE A 9 -6.12 -19.09 10.87
N PRO A 10 -4.98 -18.98 10.15
CA PRO A 10 -3.67 -19.27 10.72
C PRO A 10 -3.41 -18.44 11.98
N ASN A 11 -2.78 -19.05 12.99
CA ASN A 11 -2.60 -18.41 14.30
C ASN A 11 -1.80 -17.09 14.20
N ASP A 12 -0.77 -17.07 13.36
CA ASP A 12 0.03 -15.87 13.08
C ASP A 12 -0.82 -14.74 12.49
N LEU A 13 -1.74 -15.07 11.59
CA LEU A 13 -2.65 -14.09 10.99
C LEU A 13 -3.65 -13.55 12.02
N TYR A 14 -4.17 -14.42 12.89
CA TYR A 14 -5.11 -14.01 13.94
C TYR A 14 -4.44 -13.10 14.98
N GLU A 15 -3.20 -13.38 15.37
CA GLU A 15 -2.45 -12.52 16.28
C GLU A 15 -2.12 -11.16 15.65
N ARG A 16 -1.80 -11.14 14.35
CA ARG A 16 -1.62 -9.88 13.62
C ARG A 16 -2.91 -9.06 13.57
N LEU A 17 -4.07 -9.70 13.37
CA LEU A 17 -5.38 -9.04 13.43
C LEU A 17 -5.67 -8.44 14.80
N LYS A 18 -5.36 -9.16 15.89
CA LYS A 18 -5.50 -8.62 17.26
C LYS A 18 -4.62 -7.40 17.49
N ALA A 19 -3.36 -7.45 17.05
CA ALA A 19 -2.42 -6.35 17.20
C ALA A 19 -2.93 -5.09 16.47
N LEU A 20 -3.40 -5.24 15.23
CA LEU A 20 -3.99 -4.14 14.44
C LEU A 20 -5.25 -3.59 15.11
N ALA A 21 -6.15 -4.45 15.56
CA ALA A 21 -7.37 -4.05 16.25
C ALA A 21 -7.06 -3.23 17.52
N LYS A 22 -6.08 -3.68 18.32
CA LYS A 22 -5.61 -2.96 19.52
C LYS A 22 -5.01 -1.60 19.17
N ALA A 23 -4.14 -1.53 18.15
CA ALA A 23 -3.52 -0.30 17.69
C ALA A 23 -4.59 0.73 17.21
N ASN A 24 -5.61 0.25 16.51
CA ASN A 24 -6.71 1.06 16.01
C ASN A 24 -7.82 1.31 17.06
N ARG A 25 -7.67 0.82 18.29
CA ARG A 25 -8.66 0.92 19.39
C ARG A 25 -10.05 0.38 18.98
N ARG A 26 -10.06 -0.74 18.26
CA ARG A 26 -11.27 -1.41 17.77
C ARG A 26 -11.31 -2.87 18.19
N GLY A 27 -12.49 -3.46 18.20
CA GLY A 27 -12.64 -4.92 18.27
C GLY A 27 -12.27 -5.59 16.94
N ILE A 28 -11.96 -6.89 16.99
CA ILE A 28 -11.53 -7.69 15.82
C ILE A 28 -12.57 -7.63 14.69
N ASN A 29 -13.85 -7.77 15.00
CA ASN A 29 -14.92 -7.71 13.99
C ASN A 29 -14.92 -6.38 13.22
N SER A 30 -14.86 -5.25 13.95
CA SER A 30 -14.81 -3.92 13.34
C SER A 30 -13.53 -3.72 12.53
N GLU A 31 -12.41 -4.28 12.97
CA GLU A 31 -11.15 -4.23 12.23
C GLU A 31 -11.23 -5.03 10.92
N VAL A 32 -11.78 -6.24 10.96
CA VAL A 32 -11.98 -7.07 9.76
C VAL A 32 -12.90 -6.36 8.76
N ILE A 33 -13.98 -5.73 9.23
CA ILE A 33 -14.87 -4.93 8.36
C ILE A 33 -14.11 -3.76 7.73
N MET A 34 -13.26 -3.06 8.48
CA MET A 34 -12.46 -1.94 7.96
C MET A 34 -11.44 -2.41 6.92
N LEU A 35 -10.78 -3.55 7.17
CA LEU A 35 -9.85 -4.16 6.22
C LEU A 35 -10.56 -4.58 4.93
N LEU A 36 -11.75 -5.19 5.02
CA LEU A 36 -12.57 -5.54 3.87
C LEU A 36 -13.02 -4.30 3.09
N LYS A 37 -13.46 -3.24 3.78
CA LYS A 37 -13.79 -1.96 3.14
C LYS A 37 -12.58 -1.40 2.39
N ALA A 38 -11.41 -1.35 3.03
CA ALA A 38 -10.19 -0.83 2.42
C ALA A 38 -9.77 -1.67 1.20
N SER A 39 -9.91 -3.01 1.25
CA SER A 39 -9.59 -3.86 0.10
C SER A 39 -10.55 -3.68 -1.07
N LEU A 40 -11.84 -3.45 -0.78
CA LEU A 40 -12.87 -3.25 -1.81
C LEU A 40 -12.85 -1.82 -2.38
N GLN A 41 -12.40 -0.84 -1.59
CA GLN A 41 -12.31 0.56 -2.01
C GLN A 41 -11.00 0.89 -2.72
N LYS A 42 -9.94 0.09 -2.57
CA LYS A 42 -8.71 0.28 -3.34
C LYS A 42 -9.03 0.07 -4.82
N PRO A 43 -9.02 1.12 -5.66
CA PRO A 43 -9.10 0.92 -7.09
C PRO A 43 -7.93 0.04 -7.47
N ARG A 44 -8.15 -0.98 -8.31
CA ARG A 44 -7.01 -1.62 -8.96
C ARG A 44 -6.22 -0.49 -9.65
N PRO A 45 -4.91 -0.38 -9.39
CA PRO A 45 -4.12 0.63 -10.06
C PRO A 45 -4.31 0.46 -11.56
N ASP A 46 -4.84 1.49 -12.21
CA ASP A 46 -4.95 1.50 -13.66
C ASP A 46 -3.53 1.57 -14.21
N VAL A 47 -3.06 0.44 -14.73
CA VAL A 47 -1.73 0.27 -15.28
C VAL A 47 -1.48 1.28 -16.40
N ALA A 48 -2.50 1.61 -17.20
CA ALA A 48 -2.39 2.61 -18.25
C ALA A 48 -2.21 4.01 -17.67
N LEU A 49 -2.96 4.37 -16.62
CA LEU A 49 -2.79 5.64 -15.92
C LEU A 49 -1.40 5.77 -15.28
N ILE A 50 -0.88 4.69 -14.69
CA ILE A 50 0.47 4.67 -14.12
C ILE A 50 1.53 4.82 -15.20
N ALA A 51 1.39 4.09 -16.31
CA ALA A 51 2.31 4.19 -17.45
C ALA A 51 2.29 5.60 -18.06
N ALA A 52 1.11 6.21 -18.20
CA ALA A 52 0.96 7.58 -18.70
C ALA A 52 1.60 8.61 -17.75
N LYS A 53 1.40 8.47 -16.43
CA LYS A 53 2.08 9.31 -15.43
C LYS A 53 3.59 9.16 -15.50
N ALA A 54 4.09 7.92 -15.58
CA ALA A 54 5.51 7.64 -15.70
C ALA A 54 6.10 8.21 -17.00
N ALA A 55 5.38 8.15 -18.11
CA ALA A 55 5.79 8.77 -19.38
C ALA A 55 5.90 10.29 -19.25
N LYS A 56 4.91 10.95 -18.62
CA LYS A 56 4.94 12.40 -18.38
C LYS A 56 6.06 12.83 -17.43
N VAL A 57 6.39 12.02 -16.43
CA VAL A 57 7.55 12.26 -15.57
C VAL A 57 8.83 12.14 -16.40
N ARG A 58 8.99 11.07 -17.19
CA ARG A 58 10.17 10.88 -18.05
C ARG A 58 10.37 12.02 -19.04
N GLU A 59 9.30 12.55 -19.63
CA GLU A 59 9.35 13.73 -20.50
C GLU A 59 9.90 14.95 -19.76
N ARG A 60 9.38 15.22 -18.54
CA ARG A 60 9.80 16.37 -17.72
C ARG A 60 11.21 16.23 -17.17
N THR A 61 11.69 14.99 -16.97
CA THR A 61 13.02 14.69 -16.45
C THR A 61 14.01 14.27 -17.54
N ALA A 62 13.63 14.35 -18.83
CA ALA A 62 14.45 13.87 -19.94
C ALA A 62 15.81 14.55 -20.03
N HIS A 63 15.90 15.80 -19.55
CA HIS A 63 17.13 16.59 -19.54
C HIS A 63 17.89 16.53 -18.21
N TYR A 64 17.36 15.81 -17.21
CA TYR A 64 17.95 15.66 -15.89
C TYR A 64 18.44 14.22 -15.68
N MET A 65 19.31 13.76 -16.58
CA MET A 65 20.07 12.53 -16.36
C MET A 65 21.27 12.87 -15.49
N ILE A 66 21.23 12.43 -14.23
CA ILE A 66 22.41 12.41 -13.36
C ILE A 66 23.05 11.03 -13.47
N ASP A 67 24.36 11.00 -13.56
CA ASP A 67 25.12 9.76 -13.41
C ASP A 67 25.37 9.45 -11.92
N ASP A 68 25.82 8.22 -11.66
CA ASP A 68 26.08 7.77 -10.29
C ASP A 68 27.14 8.64 -9.60
N ALA A 69 28.11 9.18 -10.34
CA ALA A 69 29.16 10.04 -9.81
C ALA A 69 28.62 11.42 -9.34
N GLN A 70 27.70 12.03 -10.09
CA GLN A 70 27.03 13.28 -9.71
C GLN A 70 26.11 13.08 -8.50
N LEU A 71 25.43 11.94 -8.42
CA LEU A 71 24.60 11.61 -7.27
C LEU A 71 25.44 11.44 -6.00
N GLU A 72 26.57 10.72 -6.08
CA GLU A 72 27.50 10.56 -4.97
C GLU A 72 28.11 11.90 -4.50
N ALA A 73 28.40 12.80 -5.43
CA ALA A 73 28.89 14.14 -5.11
C ALA A 73 27.85 15.00 -4.36
N TRP A 74 26.54 14.83 -4.63
CA TRP A 74 25.47 15.56 -3.93
C TRP A 74 25.15 15.01 -2.55
N ILE A 75 25.39 13.72 -2.32
CA ILE A 75 25.14 13.07 -1.02
C ILE A 75 26.29 13.34 -0.05
N ASN A 76 27.52 13.46 -0.56
CA ASN A 76 28.75 13.55 0.24
C ASN A 76 29.42 14.94 0.25
N GLY A 77 28.84 15.94 -0.42
CA GLY A 77 29.29 17.33 -0.42
C GLY A 77 28.45 18.20 0.50
#